data_AF-W2NJM5-F1
#
_entry.id   AF-W2NJM5-F1
#
_cell.length_a   1.000
_cell.length_b   1.000
_cell.length_c   1.000
_cell.angle_alpha   90.00
_cell.angle_beta   90.00
_cell.angle_gamma   90.00
#
_symmetry.space_group_name_H-M   'P 1'
#
loop_
_entity.id
_entity.type
_entity.pdbx_description
1 polymer ?
#
loop_
_entity_poly.entity_id
_entity_poly.type
_entity_poly.pdbx_seq_one_letter_code
_entity_poly.pdbx_strand_id
1 'polypeptide(L)'
;MFRPNVGRRARMGPNAGRNGQGIALMLMLMQQIQQLERKPPVTLGLMALMYGLHFQKQQTPEIFAPYSLCPDRVIGHWDLTRIVVSGLIHVDDWHLYHNMISFLWKGYNLEYKMGSLRFLLTVGCLLVLCHVLVVIVAVVLATGFQMPGPLYQCSVGFSGVLFALKVLLNHNSPTFSSVYGFRVPTKYAAWLELVVIHFLVPRSSFMGHMCGILAGYIYVYSSAMQSILSSGAGALSRWIGAIVGPINNRDNTTSPRPSRTPTSSFETDEDLARRLQEEEYRANRPPQPHPEQSVPEHISSSELRRRRLARFGNGY
;
A
#
# COMPACT_ATOMS: atom_id res chain seq x y z
N MET A 1 1.88 -71.40 21.51
CA MET A 1 2.46 -71.07 20.19
C MET A 1 1.29 -71.01 19.21
N PHE A 2 0.82 -69.92 18.60
CA PHE A 2 1.33 -68.58 18.27
C PHE A 2 0.13 -67.60 18.28
N ARG A 3 0.30 -66.40 18.85
CA ARG A 3 -0.30 -65.13 18.35
C ARG A 3 0.75 -64.50 17.40
N PRO A 4 0.49 -63.46 16.55
CA PRO A 4 -0.61 -62.49 16.47
C PRO A 4 -1.12 -62.31 14.99
N ASN A 5 -1.97 -61.39 14.51
CA ASN A 5 -2.01 -59.94 14.66
C ASN A 5 -3.35 -59.37 14.15
N VAL A 6 -4.01 -58.63 15.02
CA VAL A 6 -5.22 -57.84 14.77
C VAL A 6 -4.84 -56.59 13.98
N GLY A 7 -5.55 -56.34 12.88
CA GLY A 7 -5.38 -55.14 12.05
C GLY A 7 -5.61 -53.86 12.87
N ARG A 8 -4.55 -53.07 13.06
CA ARG A 8 -4.66 -51.70 13.54
C ARG A 8 -5.16 -50.83 12.39
N ARG A 9 -6.44 -50.43 12.46
CA ARG A 9 -6.93 -49.19 11.84
C ARG A 9 -5.97 -48.06 12.23
N ALA A 10 -5.30 -47.47 11.24
CA ALA A 10 -4.64 -46.20 11.40
C ALA A 10 -5.73 -45.16 11.73
N ARG A 11 -5.85 -44.80 13.02
CA ARG A 11 -6.58 -43.60 13.44
C ARG A 11 -5.79 -42.41 12.91
N MET A 12 -6.29 -41.83 11.85
CA MET A 12 -5.93 -40.50 11.36
C MET A 12 -6.18 -39.53 12.53
N GLY A 13 -5.11 -39.10 13.19
CA GLY A 13 -5.19 -38.11 14.26
C GLY A 13 -5.71 -36.78 13.68
N PRO A 14 -6.57 -36.06 14.42
CA PRO A 14 -7.10 -34.79 13.93
C PRO A 14 -5.96 -33.76 13.79
N ASN A 15 -5.98 -33.02 12.68
CA ASN A 15 -5.15 -31.84 12.36
C ASN A 15 -5.40 -30.68 13.36
N ALA A 16 -5.16 -30.89 14.65
CA ALA A 16 -5.48 -29.92 15.69
C ALA A 16 -4.44 -28.79 15.85
N GLY A 17 -3.23 -28.94 15.31
CA GLY A 17 -2.15 -27.95 15.44
C GLY A 17 -2.13 -26.84 14.39
N ARG A 18 -2.66 -27.09 13.18
CA ARG A 18 -2.59 -26.16 12.04
C ARG A 18 -3.77 -25.18 12.00
N ASN A 19 -4.92 -25.55 12.56
CA ASN A 19 -6.13 -24.73 12.55
C ASN A 19 -6.08 -23.60 13.59
N GLY A 20 -5.40 -23.80 14.73
CA GLY A 20 -5.34 -22.80 15.80
C GLY A 20 -4.54 -21.54 15.45
N GLN A 21 -3.44 -21.69 14.72
CA GLN A 21 -2.58 -20.56 14.34
C GLN A 21 -3.27 -19.64 13.32
N GLY A 22 -3.92 -20.21 12.29
CA GLY A 22 -4.68 -19.42 11.31
C GLY A 22 -5.84 -18.65 11.95
N ILE A 23 -6.57 -19.28 12.87
CA ILE A 23 -7.64 -18.64 13.64
C ILE A 23 -7.09 -17.51 14.52
N ALA A 24 -5.96 -17.73 15.21
CA ALA A 24 -5.33 -16.71 16.04
C ALA A 24 -4.89 -15.48 15.23
N LEU A 25 -4.24 -15.69 14.08
CA LEU A 25 -3.85 -14.60 13.17
C LEU A 25 -5.08 -13.83 12.66
N MET A 26 -6.18 -14.53 12.37
CA MET A 26 -7.43 -13.91 11.95
C MET A 26 -8.08 -13.09 13.07
N LEU A 27 -8.06 -13.58 14.31
CA LEU A 27 -8.56 -12.84 15.47
C LEU A 27 -7.74 -11.55 15.71
N MET A 28 -6.42 -11.61 15.55
CA MET A 28 -5.56 -10.42 15.63
C MET A 28 -5.90 -9.40 14.54
N LEU A 29 -6.13 -9.86 13.30
CA LEU A 29 -6.54 -8.99 12.20
C LEU A 29 -7.91 -8.36 12.46
N MET A 30 -8.86 -9.14 12.99
CA MET A 30 -10.18 -8.64 13.36
C MET A 30 -10.09 -7.58 14.46
N GLN A 31 -9.24 -7.79 15.46
CA GLN A 31 -8.98 -6.80 16.51
C GLN A 31 -8.43 -5.49 15.93
N GLN A 32 -7.48 -5.56 15.00
CA GLN A 32 -6.97 -4.38 14.29
C GLN A 32 -8.07 -3.68 13.48
N ILE A 33 -8.96 -4.43 12.82
CA ILE A 33 -10.08 -3.85 12.07
C ILE A 33 -11.08 -3.14 12.99
N GLN A 34 -11.36 -3.68 14.19
CA GLN A 34 -12.26 -3.03 15.15
C GLN A 34 -11.65 -1.75 15.76
N GLN A 35 -10.32 -1.65 15.81
CA GLN A 35 -9.62 -0.46 16.29
C GLN A 35 -9.58 0.67 15.25
N LEU A 36 -9.98 0.43 14.00
CA LEU A 36 -10.06 1.48 12.99
C LEU A 36 -11.25 2.41 13.27
N GLU A 37 -10.99 3.71 13.34
CA GLU A 37 -12.02 4.75 13.50
C GLU A 37 -13.05 4.72 12.37
N ARG A 38 -12.59 4.44 11.15
CA ARG A 38 -13.42 4.30 9.95
C ARG A 38 -13.17 2.96 9.27
N LYS A 39 -14.22 2.23 8.96
CA LYS A 39 -14.14 0.92 8.30
C LYS A 39 -14.11 1.09 6.77
N PRO A 40 -12.99 0.80 6.07
CA PRO A 40 -12.87 0.97 4.62
C PRO A 40 -13.59 -0.18 3.89
N PRO A 41 -14.77 0.04 3.26
CA PRO A 41 -15.62 -1.06 2.80
C PRO A 41 -14.99 -1.90 1.68
N VAL A 42 -14.32 -1.28 0.70
CA VAL A 42 -13.71 -2.02 -0.42
C VAL A 42 -12.49 -2.81 0.05
N THR A 43 -11.65 -2.20 0.88
CA THR A 43 -10.50 -2.86 1.48
C THR A 43 -10.94 -4.10 2.26
N LEU A 44 -11.93 -3.96 3.14
CA LEU A 44 -12.45 -5.09 3.92
C LEU A 44 -13.14 -6.15 3.04
N GLY A 45 -13.88 -5.74 2.01
CA GLY A 45 -14.51 -6.65 1.06
C GLY A 45 -13.49 -7.48 0.28
N LEU A 46 -12.41 -6.85 -0.20
CA LEU A 46 -11.32 -7.54 -0.90
C LEU A 46 -10.53 -8.45 0.05
N MET A 47 -10.32 -8.06 1.30
CA MET A 47 -9.73 -8.94 2.33
C MET A 47 -10.59 -10.19 2.57
N ALA A 48 -11.90 -10.00 2.74
CA ALA A 48 -12.84 -11.10 2.91
C ALA A 48 -12.85 -12.03 1.69
N LEU A 49 -12.80 -11.49 0.47
CA LEU A 49 -12.68 -12.26 -0.76
C LEU A 49 -11.39 -13.09 -0.80
N MET A 50 -10.23 -12.48 -0.54
CA MET A 50 -8.94 -13.19 -0.55
C MET A 50 -8.88 -14.27 0.53
N TYR A 51 -9.42 -13.99 1.72
CA TYR A 51 -9.54 -14.98 2.79
C TYR A 51 -10.48 -16.14 2.40
N GLY A 52 -11.64 -15.83 1.82
CA GLY A 52 -12.60 -16.83 1.36
C GLY A 52 -12.01 -17.74 0.28
N LEU A 53 -11.31 -17.18 -0.70
CA LEU A 53 -10.59 -17.94 -1.73
C LEU A 53 -9.49 -18.82 -1.14
N HIS A 54 -8.75 -18.31 -0.15
CA HIS A 54 -7.73 -19.11 0.54
C HIS A 54 -8.34 -20.27 1.32
N PHE A 55 -9.43 -20.04 2.04
CA PHE A 55 -10.16 -21.08 2.76
C PHE A 55 -10.73 -22.14 1.80
N GLN A 56 -11.32 -21.71 0.68
CA GLN A 56 -11.82 -22.63 -0.34
C GLN A 56 -10.69 -23.45 -0.98
N LYS A 57 -9.53 -22.82 -1.26
CA LYS A 57 -8.33 -23.52 -1.75
C LYS A 57 -7.84 -24.61 -0.79
N GLN A 58 -7.94 -24.40 0.52
CA GLN A 58 -7.57 -25.44 1.49
C GLN A 58 -8.51 -26.65 1.43
N GLN A 59 -9.78 -26.45 1.07
CA GLN A 59 -10.75 -27.53 0.93
C GLN A 59 -10.64 -28.26 -0.41
N THR A 60 -10.42 -27.52 -1.51
CA THR A 60 -10.42 -28.07 -2.88
C THR A 60 -9.19 -27.62 -3.68
N PRO A 61 -7.97 -28.07 -3.31
CA PRO A 61 -6.74 -27.57 -3.92
C PRO A 61 -6.63 -27.82 -5.43
N GLU A 62 -7.25 -28.89 -5.94
CA GLU A 62 -7.21 -29.25 -7.36
C GLU A 62 -7.89 -28.21 -8.27
N ILE A 63 -8.90 -27.50 -7.76
CA ILE A 63 -9.61 -26.47 -8.52
C ILE A 63 -8.75 -25.21 -8.67
N PHE A 64 -7.87 -24.92 -7.70
CA PHE A 64 -7.08 -23.69 -7.66
C PHE A 64 -5.69 -23.81 -8.25
N ALA A 65 -5.14 -25.02 -8.36
CA ALA A 65 -3.87 -25.29 -9.05
C ALA A 65 -3.76 -24.70 -10.47
N PRO A 66 -4.79 -24.76 -11.34
CA PRO A 66 -4.72 -24.15 -12.66
C PRO A 66 -4.74 -22.63 -12.64
N TYR A 67 -5.11 -21.93 -11.56
CA TYR A 67 -5.21 -20.46 -11.58
C TYR A 67 -3.91 -19.74 -11.19
N SER A 68 -2.78 -20.44 -11.14
CA SER A 68 -1.48 -19.82 -10.93
C SER A 68 -1.01 -19.01 -12.15
N LEU A 69 -0.29 -17.91 -11.90
CA LEU A 69 0.25 -17.05 -12.94
C LEU A 69 1.52 -17.69 -13.51
N CYS A 70 1.37 -18.47 -14.57
CA CYS A 70 2.47 -19.04 -15.34
C CYS A 70 2.60 -18.29 -16.68
N PRO A 71 3.69 -17.55 -16.95
CA PRO A 71 3.83 -16.74 -18.15
C PRO A 71 3.64 -17.53 -19.46
N ASP A 72 4.22 -18.73 -19.55
CA ASP A 72 4.07 -19.66 -20.67
C ASP A 72 2.59 -19.93 -21.05
N ARG A 73 1.75 -20.21 -20.04
CA ARG A 73 0.33 -20.53 -20.24
C ARG A 73 -0.52 -19.31 -20.58
N VAL A 74 -0.18 -18.15 -20.01
CA VAL A 74 -0.88 -16.89 -20.31
C VAL A 74 -0.66 -16.52 -21.79
N ILE A 75 0.56 -16.70 -22.30
CA ILE A 75 0.89 -16.44 -23.70
C ILE A 75 0.18 -17.43 -24.63
N GLY A 76 0.18 -18.72 -24.28
CA GLY A 76 -0.41 -19.77 -25.12
C GLY A 76 -1.94 -19.73 -25.23
N HIS A 77 -2.64 -19.37 -24.15
CA HIS A 77 -4.10 -19.50 -24.06
C HIS A 77 -4.87 -18.20 -23.80
N TRP A 78 -4.19 -17.05 -23.69
CA TRP A 78 -4.82 -15.75 -23.40
C TRP A 78 -5.77 -15.79 -22.18
N ASP A 79 -5.39 -16.55 -21.16
CA ASP A 79 -6.26 -16.79 -20.00
C ASP A 79 -6.24 -15.59 -19.03
N LEU A 80 -7.11 -14.62 -19.31
CA LEU A 80 -7.30 -13.42 -18.50
C LEU A 80 -7.77 -13.75 -17.07
N THR A 81 -8.43 -14.90 -16.88
CA THR A 81 -8.87 -15.35 -15.56
C THR A 81 -7.67 -15.64 -14.67
N ARG A 82 -6.61 -16.26 -15.23
CA ARG A 82 -5.34 -16.45 -14.50
C ARG A 82 -4.70 -15.14 -14.09
N ILE A 83 -4.76 -14.12 -14.94
CA ILE A 83 -4.21 -12.80 -14.61
C ILE A 83 -4.90 -12.24 -13.38
N VAL A 84 -6.22 -12.34 -13.26
CA VAL A 84 -6.92 -11.76 -12.10
C VAL A 84 -6.85 -12.66 -10.87
N VAL A 85 -7.22 -13.93 -11.04
CA VAL A 85 -7.43 -14.87 -9.93
C VAL A 85 -6.11 -15.24 -9.24
N SER A 86 -5.00 -15.34 -9.97
CA SER A 86 -3.68 -15.65 -9.39
C SER A 86 -3.24 -14.65 -8.31
N GLY A 87 -3.64 -13.38 -8.44
CA GLY A 87 -3.31 -12.32 -7.50
C GLY A 87 -4.13 -12.37 -6.21
N LEU A 88 -5.25 -13.08 -6.22
CA LEU A 88 -6.15 -13.20 -5.07
C LEU A 88 -5.90 -14.48 -4.26
N ILE A 89 -5.26 -15.48 -4.86
CA ILE A 89 -4.92 -16.76 -4.22
C ILE A 89 -3.59 -16.63 -3.47
N HIS A 90 -3.49 -17.28 -2.30
CA HIS A 90 -2.28 -17.29 -1.47
C HIS A 90 -1.77 -18.71 -1.24
N VAL A 91 -0.47 -18.86 -1.03
CA VAL A 91 0.17 -20.18 -0.83
C VAL A 91 -0.12 -20.72 0.57
N ASP A 92 0.09 -19.90 1.59
CA ASP A 92 0.07 -20.26 3.01
C ASP A 92 -0.56 -19.18 3.91
N ASP A 93 -0.90 -19.55 5.14
CA ASP A 93 -1.62 -18.70 6.10
C ASP A 93 -0.79 -17.49 6.55
N TRP A 94 0.53 -17.64 6.67
CA TRP A 94 1.43 -16.58 7.11
C TRP A 94 1.58 -15.50 6.03
N HIS A 95 1.73 -15.93 4.78
CA HIS A 95 1.82 -15.04 3.62
C HIS A 95 0.52 -14.30 3.39
N LEU A 96 -0.63 -14.96 3.61
CA LEU A 96 -1.94 -14.31 3.60
C LEU A 96 -2.03 -13.26 4.72
N TYR A 97 -1.69 -13.60 5.95
CA TYR A 97 -1.77 -12.69 7.10
C TYR A 97 -0.96 -11.41 6.90
N HIS A 98 0.30 -11.53 6.46
CA HIS A 98 1.14 -10.37 6.17
C HIS A 98 0.58 -9.51 5.04
N ASN A 99 0.06 -10.14 3.98
CA ASN A 99 -0.61 -9.42 2.91
C ASN A 99 -1.85 -8.69 3.43
N MET A 100 -2.64 -9.31 4.30
CA MET A 100 -3.85 -8.69 4.87
C MET A 100 -3.53 -7.47 5.74
N ILE A 101 -2.54 -7.53 6.63
CA ILE A 101 -2.14 -6.37 7.44
C ILE A 101 -1.61 -5.24 6.56
N SER A 102 -0.71 -5.59 5.64
CA SER A 102 -0.09 -4.65 4.72
C SER A 102 -1.13 -3.98 3.83
N PHE A 103 -2.14 -4.74 3.40
CA PHE A 103 -3.27 -4.25 2.62
C PHE A 103 -4.21 -3.40 3.45
N LEU A 104 -4.55 -3.80 4.68
CA LEU A 104 -5.42 -3.05 5.56
C LEU A 104 -4.89 -1.62 5.77
N TRP A 105 -3.60 -1.48 6.09
CA TRP A 105 -2.98 -0.17 6.27
C TRP A 105 -2.99 0.68 4.99
N LYS A 106 -2.56 0.11 3.86
CA LYS A 106 -2.48 0.84 2.58
C LYS A 106 -3.87 1.18 2.04
N GLY A 107 -4.79 0.23 2.13
CA GLY A 107 -6.18 0.35 1.72
C GLY A 107 -6.93 1.36 2.56
N TYR A 108 -6.79 1.33 3.89
CA TYR A 108 -7.36 2.37 4.77
C TYR A 108 -6.96 3.78 4.32
N ASN A 109 -5.67 4.01 4.09
CA ASN A 109 -5.16 5.31 3.68
C ASN A 109 -5.58 5.72 2.26
N LEU A 110 -5.50 4.81 1.28
CA LEU A 110 -5.79 5.12 -0.12
C LEU A 110 -7.29 5.19 -0.40
N GLU A 111 -8.09 4.30 0.18
CA GLU A 111 -9.55 4.31 0.05
C GLU A 111 -10.14 5.58 0.64
N TYR A 112 -9.59 6.05 1.77
CA TYR A 112 -9.98 7.33 2.36
C TYR A 112 -9.66 8.51 1.44
N LYS A 113 -8.46 8.55 0.84
CA LYS A 113 -8.01 9.66 -0.02
C LYS A 113 -8.73 9.69 -1.38
N MET A 114 -8.99 8.53 -1.98
CA MET A 114 -9.47 8.44 -3.36
C MET A 114 -10.98 8.16 -3.46
N GLY A 115 -11.60 7.68 -2.38
CA GLY A 115 -12.94 7.13 -2.37
C GLY A 115 -13.00 5.66 -2.81
N SER A 116 -13.94 4.90 -2.25
CA SER A 116 -14.08 3.46 -2.40
C SER A 116 -14.10 2.96 -3.85
N LEU A 117 -14.90 3.57 -4.72
CA LEU A 117 -15.05 3.08 -6.09
C LEU A 117 -13.79 3.32 -6.94
N ARG A 118 -13.18 4.51 -6.81
CA ARG A 118 -11.91 4.81 -7.49
C ARG A 118 -10.79 3.93 -6.97
N PHE A 119 -10.76 3.68 -5.67
CA PHE A 119 -9.81 2.76 -5.06
C PHE A 119 -9.97 1.33 -5.60
N LEU A 120 -11.21 0.81 -5.70
CA LEU A 120 -11.48 -0.51 -6.29
C LEU A 120 -10.95 -0.62 -7.73
N LEU A 121 -11.26 0.35 -8.58
CA LEU A 121 -10.77 0.37 -9.96
C LEU A 121 -9.24 0.50 -10.02
N THR A 122 -8.65 1.26 -9.11
CA THR A 122 -7.19 1.43 -9.03
C THR A 122 -6.52 0.12 -8.63
N VAL A 123 -7.04 -0.60 -7.63
CA VAL A 123 -6.55 -1.92 -7.24
C VAL A 123 -6.66 -2.91 -8.40
N GLY A 124 -7.79 -2.94 -9.10
CA GLY A 124 -7.98 -3.81 -10.27
C GLY A 124 -7.00 -3.48 -11.41
N CYS A 125 -6.82 -2.19 -11.72
CA CYS A 125 -5.87 -1.73 -12.72
C CYS A 125 -4.43 -2.10 -12.37
N LEU A 126 -4.02 -1.85 -11.12
CA LEU A 126 -2.69 -2.21 -10.63
C LEU A 126 -2.47 -3.73 -10.67
N LEU A 127 -3.47 -4.53 -10.31
CA LEU A 127 -3.38 -5.99 -10.39
C LEU A 127 -3.10 -6.46 -11.81
N VAL A 128 -3.89 -6.00 -12.78
CA VAL A 128 -3.69 -6.35 -14.19
C VAL A 128 -2.32 -5.88 -14.68
N LEU A 129 -1.95 -4.63 -14.39
CA LEU A 129 -0.68 -4.04 -14.82
C LEU A 129 0.52 -4.80 -14.25
N CYS A 130 0.48 -5.15 -12.95
CA CYS A 130 1.54 -5.94 -12.30
C CYS A 130 1.77 -7.26 -13.04
N HIS A 131 0.72 -8.03 -13.29
CA HIS A 131 0.83 -9.35 -13.88
C HIS A 131 1.16 -9.31 -15.38
N VAL A 132 0.64 -8.33 -16.12
CA VAL A 132 1.05 -8.10 -17.51
C VAL A 132 2.54 -7.78 -17.57
N LEU A 133 3.06 -6.92 -16.68
CA LEU A 133 4.49 -6.62 -16.61
C LEU A 133 5.33 -7.87 -16.28
N VAL A 134 4.86 -8.73 -15.38
CA VAL A 134 5.54 -10.01 -15.08
C VAL A 134 5.67 -10.86 -16.35
N VAL A 135 4.60 -10.99 -17.13
CA VAL A 135 4.62 -11.75 -18.39
C VAL A 135 5.57 -11.10 -19.40
N ILE A 136 5.51 -9.78 -19.58
CA ILE A 136 6.40 -9.04 -20.49
C ILE A 136 7.86 -9.25 -20.09
N VAL A 137 8.21 -9.06 -18.81
CA VAL A 137 9.57 -9.25 -18.31
C VAL A 137 10.03 -10.69 -18.51
N ALA A 138 9.18 -11.68 -18.24
CA ALA A 138 9.51 -13.09 -18.47
C ALA A 138 9.80 -13.38 -19.95
N VAL A 139 9.02 -12.82 -20.88
CA VAL A 139 9.25 -12.94 -22.33
C VAL A 139 10.56 -12.26 -22.73
N VAL A 140 10.80 -11.03 -22.29
CA VAL A 140 12.02 -10.28 -22.60
C VAL A 140 13.28 -11.01 -22.09
N LEU A 141 13.23 -11.60 -20.89
CA LEU A 141 14.33 -12.40 -20.36
C LEU A 141 14.57 -13.67 -21.18
N ALA A 142 13.51 -14.33 -21.63
CA ALA A 142 13.63 -15.53 -22.43
C ALA A 142 14.14 -15.26 -23.85
N THR A 143 13.63 -14.24 -24.53
CA THR A 143 13.98 -13.95 -25.92
C THR A 143 15.22 -13.06 -26.05
N GLY A 144 15.36 -12.05 -25.18
CA GLY A 144 16.46 -11.08 -25.23
C GLY A 144 17.73 -11.55 -24.52
N PHE A 145 17.59 -12.27 -23.40
CA PHE A 145 18.74 -12.72 -22.58
C PHE A 145 18.95 -14.23 -22.59
N GLN A 146 18.17 -14.97 -23.40
CA GLN A 146 18.24 -16.43 -23.51
C GLN A 146 18.09 -17.15 -22.16
N MET A 147 17.33 -16.55 -21.23
CA MET A 147 17.03 -17.11 -19.92
C MET A 147 15.56 -17.54 -19.86
N PRO A 148 15.23 -18.80 -20.22
CA PRO A 148 13.83 -19.25 -20.28
C PRO A 148 13.25 -19.58 -18.90
N GLY A 149 14.07 -19.67 -17.85
CA GLY A 149 13.63 -20.04 -16.49
C GLY A 149 12.39 -19.27 -15.99
N PRO A 150 12.35 -17.93 -16.06
CA PRO A 150 11.21 -17.13 -15.64
C PRO A 150 9.89 -17.43 -16.37
N LEU A 151 9.90 -17.97 -17.60
CA LEU A 151 8.67 -18.29 -18.34
C LEU A 151 7.88 -19.44 -17.71
N TYR A 152 8.59 -20.38 -17.08
CA TYR A 152 7.99 -21.59 -16.48
C TYR A 152 7.79 -21.45 -14.97
N GLN A 153 8.13 -20.30 -14.39
CA GLN A 153 7.91 -20.02 -12.99
C GLN A 153 6.49 -19.50 -12.76
N CYS A 154 5.68 -20.32 -12.11
CA CYS A 154 4.34 -19.94 -11.71
C CYS A 154 4.36 -19.23 -10.35
N SER A 155 3.63 -18.12 -10.23
CA SER A 155 3.48 -17.39 -8.97
C SER A 155 2.02 -17.09 -8.65
N VAL A 156 1.74 -16.86 -7.37
CA VAL A 156 0.43 -16.42 -6.87
C VAL A 156 0.64 -15.41 -5.75
N GLY A 157 -0.36 -14.58 -5.50
CA GLY A 157 -0.42 -13.69 -4.35
C GLY A 157 -0.53 -12.22 -4.70
N PHE A 158 -1.08 -11.48 -3.74
CA PHE A 158 -1.42 -10.07 -3.90
C PHE A 158 -0.23 -9.12 -3.66
N SER A 159 0.93 -9.66 -3.28
CA SER A 159 2.06 -8.88 -2.80
C SER A 159 2.62 -7.90 -3.82
N GLY A 160 2.62 -8.22 -5.13
CA GLY A 160 2.98 -7.26 -6.18
C GLY A 160 2.08 -6.01 -6.17
N VAL A 161 0.77 -6.20 -5.98
CA VAL A 161 -0.19 -5.09 -5.84
C VAL A 161 0.10 -4.27 -4.59
N LEU A 162 0.51 -4.90 -3.49
CA LEU A 162 0.88 -4.19 -2.26
C LEU A 162 2.12 -3.31 -2.44
N PHE A 163 3.10 -3.75 -3.22
CA PHE A 163 4.23 -2.92 -3.62
C PHE A 163 3.77 -1.73 -4.48
N ALA A 164 2.87 -1.95 -5.43
CA ALA A 164 2.31 -0.87 -6.25
C ALA A 164 1.55 0.16 -5.39
N LEU A 165 0.70 -0.29 -4.46
CA LEU A 165 -0.01 0.57 -3.52
C LEU A 165 0.96 1.31 -2.57
N LYS A 166 2.08 0.69 -2.20
CA LYS A 166 3.13 1.35 -1.41
C LYS A 166 3.77 2.50 -2.19
N VAL A 167 4.05 2.32 -3.48
CA VAL A 167 4.54 3.41 -4.35
C VAL A 167 3.48 4.51 -4.44
N LEU A 168 2.22 4.15 -4.72
CA LEU A 168 1.13 5.12 -4.84
C LEU A 168 0.99 5.99 -3.58
N LEU A 169 1.07 5.39 -2.39
CA LEU A 169 0.97 6.11 -1.13
C LEU A 169 2.16 7.05 -0.86
N ASN A 170 3.36 6.70 -1.33
CA ASN A 170 4.60 7.31 -0.86
C ASN A 170 5.42 8.06 -1.92
N HIS A 171 5.03 8.01 -3.20
CA HIS A 171 5.82 8.56 -4.31
C HIS A 171 6.23 10.03 -4.12
N ASN A 172 5.33 10.86 -3.58
CA ASN A 172 5.55 12.28 -3.29
C ASN A 172 5.85 12.58 -1.81
N SER A 173 6.06 11.56 -0.97
CA SER A 173 6.29 11.80 0.45
C SER A 173 7.67 12.42 0.70
N PRO A 174 7.77 13.61 1.33
CA PRO A 174 9.04 14.21 1.71
C PRO A 174 9.64 13.56 2.97
N THR A 175 8.90 12.67 3.65
CA THR A 175 9.29 12.12 4.94
C THR A 175 10.33 11.01 4.82
N PHE A 176 10.90 10.65 5.96
CA PHE A 176 11.76 9.47 6.11
C PHE A 176 11.03 8.41 6.92
N SER A 177 11.18 7.16 6.52
CA SER A 177 10.65 5.99 7.23
C SER A 177 11.81 5.10 7.65
N SER A 178 11.66 4.44 8.79
CA SER A 178 12.57 3.36 9.21
C SER A 178 12.05 2.04 8.67
N VAL A 179 12.87 1.35 7.87
CA VAL A 179 12.57 0.03 7.30
C VAL A 179 13.65 -0.93 7.83
N TYR A 180 13.26 -1.86 8.70
CA TYR A 180 14.18 -2.80 9.37
C TYR A 180 15.38 -2.12 10.07
N GLY A 181 15.15 -0.95 10.69
CA GLY A 181 16.20 -0.19 11.37
C GLY A 181 16.96 0.79 10.49
N PHE A 182 16.79 0.75 9.17
CA PHE A 182 17.41 1.69 8.24
C PHE A 182 16.50 2.88 7.94
N ARG A 183 16.99 4.10 8.16
CA ARG A 183 16.27 5.33 7.81
C ARG A 183 16.43 5.61 6.31
N VAL A 184 15.31 5.60 5.58
CA VAL A 184 15.26 5.82 4.13
C VAL A 184 14.18 6.86 3.79
N PRO A 185 14.35 7.69 2.75
CA PRO A 185 13.25 8.50 2.25
C PRO A 185 12.04 7.59 1.93
N THR A 186 10.85 7.94 2.40
CA THR A 186 9.67 7.07 2.33
C THR A 186 9.32 6.67 0.89
N LYS A 187 9.61 7.56 -0.08
CA LYS A 187 9.49 7.29 -1.53
C LYS A 187 10.32 6.10 -2.04
N TYR A 188 11.43 5.76 -1.38
CA TYR A 188 12.28 4.62 -1.73
C TYR A 188 12.08 3.41 -0.81
N ALA A 189 11.18 3.50 0.17
CA ALA A 189 10.93 2.43 1.11
C ALA A 189 10.43 1.13 0.43
N ALA A 190 9.79 1.22 -0.74
CA ALA A 190 9.40 0.05 -1.52
C ALA A 190 10.60 -0.71 -2.10
N TRP A 191 11.59 0.02 -2.62
CA TRP A 191 12.83 -0.58 -3.13
C TRP A 191 13.68 -1.20 -2.02
N LEU A 192 13.81 -0.51 -0.89
CA LEU A 192 14.54 -1.07 0.24
C LEU A 192 13.86 -2.34 0.78
N GLU A 193 12.54 -2.35 0.89
CA GLU A 193 11.79 -3.54 1.31
C GLU A 193 11.98 -4.70 0.31
N LEU A 194 11.99 -4.42 -1.00
CA LEU A 194 12.27 -5.43 -2.03
C LEU A 194 13.64 -6.07 -1.81
N VAL A 195 14.68 -5.26 -1.60
CA VAL A 195 16.05 -5.74 -1.36
C VAL A 195 16.11 -6.59 -0.10
N VAL A 196 15.52 -6.13 0.99
CA VAL A 196 15.49 -6.88 2.27
C VAL A 196 14.78 -8.22 2.11
N ILE A 197 13.59 -8.23 1.50
CA ILE A 197 12.82 -9.46 1.28
C ILE A 197 13.57 -10.44 0.37
N HIS A 198 14.26 -9.94 -0.66
CA HIS A 198 15.06 -10.79 -1.55
C HIS A 198 16.16 -11.55 -0.80
N PHE A 199 16.85 -10.91 0.14
CA PHE A 199 17.86 -11.57 0.97
C PHE A 199 17.27 -12.53 2.00
N LEU A 200 16.13 -12.19 2.60
CA LEU A 200 15.49 -13.03 3.63
C LEU A 200 14.79 -14.26 3.03
N VAL A 201 14.16 -14.10 1.86
CA VAL A 201 13.36 -15.14 1.21
C VAL A 201 13.72 -15.16 -0.28
N PRO A 202 14.89 -15.72 -0.66
CA PRO A 202 15.36 -15.74 -2.06
C PRO A 202 14.48 -16.58 -3.00
N ARG A 203 13.55 -17.38 -2.46
CA ARG A 203 12.52 -18.10 -3.22
C ARG A 203 11.27 -17.25 -3.53
N SER A 204 11.18 -16.05 -2.97
CA SER A 204 10.09 -15.10 -3.21
C SER A 204 10.15 -14.55 -4.64
N SER A 205 9.01 -14.14 -5.17
CA SER A 205 8.85 -13.58 -6.52
C SER A 205 9.43 -12.16 -6.62
N PHE A 206 10.76 -12.03 -6.51
CA PHE A 206 11.50 -10.76 -6.72
C PHE A 206 11.00 -10.03 -7.97
N MET A 207 10.87 -10.76 -9.08
CA MET A 207 10.33 -10.25 -10.34
C MET A 207 8.90 -9.71 -10.20
N GLY A 208 8.03 -10.41 -9.48
CA GLY A 208 6.64 -9.97 -9.22
C GLY A 208 6.56 -8.71 -8.38
N HIS A 209 7.37 -8.60 -7.32
CA HIS A 209 7.44 -7.41 -6.48
C HIS A 209 8.03 -6.21 -7.23
N MET A 210 9.11 -6.41 -7.99
CA MET A 210 9.70 -5.39 -8.85
C MET A 210 8.70 -4.89 -9.89
N CYS A 211 7.97 -5.79 -10.57
CA CYS A 211 6.91 -5.41 -11.51
C CYS A 211 5.79 -4.65 -10.80
N GLY A 212 5.51 -4.98 -9.53
CA GLY A 212 4.59 -4.21 -8.69
C GLY A 212 5.03 -2.77 -8.45
N ILE A 213 6.30 -2.56 -8.09
CA ILE A 213 6.86 -1.23 -7.93
C ILE A 213 6.77 -0.45 -9.25
N LEU A 214 7.14 -1.07 -10.36
CA LEU A 214 7.08 -0.45 -11.69
C LEU A 214 5.63 -0.09 -12.09
N ALA A 215 4.67 -1.00 -11.85
CA ALA A 215 3.25 -0.74 -12.07
C ALA A 215 2.76 0.48 -11.27
N GLY A 216 3.21 0.60 -10.02
CA GLY A 216 2.93 1.76 -9.18
C GLY A 216 3.44 3.07 -9.79
N TYR A 217 4.67 3.09 -10.31
CA TYR A 217 5.21 4.27 -10.98
C TYR A 217 4.50 4.59 -12.29
N ILE A 218 4.24 3.58 -13.13
CA ILE A 218 3.50 3.76 -14.38
C ILE A 218 2.13 4.39 -14.10
N TYR A 219 1.42 3.91 -13.08
CA TYR A 219 0.13 4.48 -12.68
C TYR A 219 0.26 5.93 -12.20
N VAL A 220 1.24 6.22 -11.33
CA VAL A 220 1.46 7.57 -10.76
C VAL A 220 1.83 8.59 -11.85
N TYR A 221 2.66 8.21 -12.82
CA TYR A 221 3.11 9.12 -13.88
C TYR A 221 2.17 9.17 -15.09
N SER A 222 1.22 8.23 -15.20
CA SER A 222 0.23 8.22 -16.28
C SER A 222 -1.04 8.98 -15.87
N SER A 223 -1.05 10.29 -16.15
CA SER A 223 -2.23 11.14 -15.95
C SER A 223 -3.46 10.63 -16.71
N ALA A 224 -3.26 10.12 -17.93
CA ALA A 224 -4.31 9.53 -18.74
C ALA A 224 -5.00 8.35 -18.03
N MET A 225 -4.24 7.44 -17.42
CA MET A 225 -4.82 6.31 -16.67
C MET A 225 -5.64 6.78 -15.48
N GLN A 226 -5.14 7.76 -14.73
CA GLN A 226 -5.87 8.33 -13.58
C GLN A 226 -7.18 9.01 -14.01
N SER A 227 -7.17 9.74 -15.12
CA SER A 227 -8.37 10.36 -15.69
C SER A 227 -9.40 9.35 -16.17
N ILE A 228 -8.97 8.27 -16.83
CA ILE A 228 -9.84 7.18 -17.29
C ILE A 228 -10.51 6.50 -16.10
N LEU A 229 -9.74 6.15 -15.05
CA LEU A 229 -10.30 5.51 -13.86
C LEU A 229 -11.24 6.44 -13.09
N SER A 230 -10.92 7.72 -13.01
CA SER A 230 -11.78 8.70 -12.34
C SER A 230 -13.11 8.88 -13.06
N SER A 231 -13.07 8.96 -14.40
CA SER A 231 -14.25 9.02 -15.26
C SER A 231 -15.07 7.73 -15.18
N GLY A 232 -14.40 6.58 -15.22
CA GLY A 232 -15.03 5.26 -15.09
C GLY A 232 -15.73 5.08 -13.75
N ALA A 233 -15.11 5.51 -12.65
CA ALA A 233 -15.73 5.52 -11.33
C ALA A 233 -16.99 6.42 -11.31
N GLY A 234 -16.93 7.61 -11.89
CA GLY A 234 -18.08 8.52 -11.97
C GLY A 234 -19.21 8.00 -12.86
N ALA A 235 -18.90 7.25 -13.92
CA ALA A 235 -19.91 6.58 -14.74
C ALA A 235 -20.56 5.43 -13.99
N LEU A 236 -19.76 4.58 -13.34
CA LEU A 236 -20.25 3.44 -12.58
C LEU A 236 -21.06 3.86 -11.36
N SER A 237 -20.67 4.92 -10.64
CA SER A 237 -21.45 5.44 -9.53
C SER A 237 -22.82 5.96 -9.96
N ARG A 238 -22.90 6.64 -11.12
CA ARG A 238 -24.17 7.09 -11.71
C ARG A 238 -25.04 5.92 -12.15
N TRP A 239 -24.43 4.90 -12.75
CA TRP A 239 -25.15 3.70 -13.18
C TRP A 239 -25.71 2.91 -11.99
N ILE A 240 -24.90 2.69 -10.94
CA ILE A 240 -25.36 2.09 -9.68
C ILE A 240 -26.48 2.94 -9.07
N GLY A 241 -26.33 4.27 -9.03
CA GLY A 241 -27.37 5.17 -8.52
C GLY A 241 -28.68 5.10 -9.31
N ALA A 242 -28.62 4.91 -10.63
CA ALA A 242 -29.79 4.75 -11.50
C ALA A 242 -30.49 3.39 -11.33
N ILE A 243 -29.76 2.35 -10.91
CA ILE A 243 -30.31 1.02 -10.63
C ILE A 243 -30.86 0.96 -9.20
N VAL A 244 -30.20 1.64 -8.26
CA VAL A 244 -30.50 1.60 -6.82
C VAL A 244 -31.50 2.71 -6.41
N GLY A 245 -31.76 3.74 -7.23
CA GLY A 245 -32.73 4.80 -6.95
C GLY A 245 -33.72 5.05 -8.09
N PRO A 246 -35.01 5.36 -7.79
CA PRO A 246 -35.41 6.14 -6.61
C PRO A 246 -36.35 5.39 -5.65
N ILE A 247 -35.82 4.93 -4.51
CA ILE A 247 -36.61 4.71 -3.29
C ILE A 247 -36.20 5.85 -2.34
N ASN A 248 -37.16 6.72 -2.00
CA ASN A 248 -37.01 8.02 -1.31
C ASN A 248 -36.52 9.21 -2.16
N ASN A 249 -37.47 9.84 -2.86
CA ASN A 249 -37.58 11.29 -2.74
C ASN A 249 -39.03 11.71 -2.97
N ARG A 250 -39.81 11.68 -1.88
CA ARG A 250 -41.12 12.31 -1.80
C ARG A 250 -40.95 13.56 -0.93
N ASP A 251 -41.33 14.69 -1.53
CA ASP A 251 -41.66 15.98 -0.92
C ASP A 251 -40.54 16.80 -0.26
N ASN A 252 -40.04 17.81 -0.99
CA ASN A 252 -40.30 19.21 -0.64
C ASN A 252 -39.64 20.16 -1.66
N THR A 253 -40.43 20.61 -2.64
CA THR A 253 -40.19 21.87 -3.33
C THR A 253 -40.47 23.01 -2.36
N THR A 254 -39.42 23.54 -1.75
CA THR A 254 -39.46 24.87 -1.13
C THR A 254 -38.26 25.65 -1.61
N SER A 255 -38.53 26.66 -2.43
CA SER A 255 -37.55 27.56 -3.04
C SER A 255 -36.65 28.23 -2.00
N PRO A 256 -35.31 28.25 -2.14
CA PRO A 256 -34.46 29.03 -1.24
C PRO A 256 -34.37 30.49 -1.70
N ARG A 257 -34.73 31.38 -0.77
CA ARG A 257 -34.44 32.82 -0.79
C ARG A 257 -32.91 33.03 -0.60
N PRO A 258 -32.27 34.00 -1.27
CA PRO A 258 -30.83 34.19 -1.14
C PRO A 258 -30.48 34.83 0.20
N SER A 259 -29.76 34.10 1.06
CA SER A 259 -29.14 34.63 2.27
C SER A 259 -27.64 34.84 2.06
N ARG A 260 -27.17 35.99 2.55
CA ARG A 260 -25.80 36.52 2.49
C ARG A 260 -24.75 35.50 2.92
N THR A 261 -23.68 35.41 2.12
CA THR A 261 -22.40 34.75 2.43
C THR A 261 -21.65 35.51 3.53
N PRO A 262 -21.31 34.86 4.66
CA PRO A 262 -20.13 35.21 5.42
C PRO A 262 -18.93 34.48 4.78
N THR A 263 -17.91 35.23 4.39
CA THR A 263 -16.61 34.71 4.00
C THR A 263 -15.97 33.98 5.19
N SER A 264 -16.10 32.66 5.24
CA SER A 264 -15.17 31.79 5.95
C SER A 264 -14.29 31.12 4.92
N SER A 265 -13.01 31.48 4.90
CA SER A 265 -11.98 30.71 4.20
C SER A 265 -11.89 29.34 4.86
N PHE A 266 -12.68 28.38 4.37
CA PHE A 266 -12.47 26.98 4.67
C PHE A 266 -11.14 26.61 4.00
N GLU A 267 -10.08 26.52 4.80
CA GLU A 267 -8.93 25.70 4.45
C GLU A 267 -9.48 24.28 4.22
N THR A 268 -9.22 23.72 3.04
CA THR A 268 -9.58 22.34 2.75
C THR A 268 -8.80 21.42 3.68
N ASP A 269 -9.41 20.31 4.11
CA ASP A 269 -8.75 19.30 4.96
C ASP A 269 -7.41 18.81 4.37
N GLU A 270 -7.24 18.94 3.05
CA GLU A 270 -6.01 18.68 2.31
C GLU A 270 -4.88 19.69 2.63
N ASP A 271 -5.20 20.97 2.78
CA ASP A 271 -4.24 22.00 3.20
C ASP A 271 -3.85 21.84 4.67
N LEU A 272 -4.81 21.45 5.53
CA LEU A 272 -4.52 21.15 6.93
C LEU A 272 -3.62 19.92 7.07
N ALA A 273 -3.93 18.84 6.34
CA ALA A 273 -3.11 17.63 6.32
C ALA A 273 -1.69 17.90 5.79
N ARG A 274 -1.57 18.76 4.77
CA ARG A 274 -0.26 19.18 4.23
C ARG A 274 0.54 19.95 5.27
N ARG A 275 -0.08 20.87 6.02
CA ARG A 275 0.60 21.63 7.09
C ARG A 275 1.09 20.73 8.23
N LEU A 276 0.24 19.84 8.72
CA LEU A 276 0.63 18.90 9.79
C LEU A 276 1.83 18.02 9.35
N GLN A 277 1.83 17.61 8.09
CA GLN A 277 2.91 16.81 7.53
C GLN A 277 4.21 17.61 7.32
N GLU A 278 4.11 18.91 6.98
CA GLU A 278 5.25 19.82 6.95
C GLU A 278 5.83 20.11 8.35
N GLU A 279 4.96 20.23 9.37
CA GLU A 279 5.37 20.42 10.76
C GLU A 279 6.10 19.20 11.31
N GLU A 280 5.59 17.99 11.06
CA GLU A 280 6.24 16.75 11.47
C GLU A 280 7.58 16.53 10.75
N TYR A 281 7.70 16.97 9.49
CA TYR A 281 8.96 16.99 8.76
C TYR A 281 9.97 17.97 9.37
N ARG A 282 9.52 19.17 9.79
CA ARG A 282 10.38 20.16 10.48
C ARG A 282 10.83 19.66 11.84
N ALA A 283 9.95 19.03 12.61
CA ALA A 283 10.25 18.49 13.93
C ALA A 283 11.32 17.38 13.88
N ASN A 284 11.37 16.61 12.79
CA ASN A 284 12.30 15.51 12.59
C ASN A 284 13.59 15.89 11.83
N ARG A 285 13.84 17.19 11.62
CA ARG A 285 15.07 17.69 10.99
C ARG A 285 16.21 17.68 12.02
N PRO A 286 17.40 17.12 11.71
CA PRO A 286 18.57 17.30 12.56
C PRO A 286 18.90 18.80 12.69
N PRO A 287 19.48 19.26 13.81
CA PRO A 287 19.80 20.67 14.01
C PRO A 287 20.66 21.17 12.85
N GLN A 288 20.28 22.29 12.23
CA GLN A 288 21.20 22.95 11.30
C GLN A 288 22.42 23.42 12.10
N PRO A 289 23.65 23.26 11.60
CA PRO A 289 24.79 23.93 12.20
C PRO A 289 24.53 25.43 12.10
N HIS A 290 24.36 26.07 13.27
CA HIS A 290 24.30 27.51 13.36
C HIS A 290 25.59 28.10 12.78
N PRO A 291 25.53 29.16 11.95
CA PRO A 291 26.73 29.89 11.60
C PRO A 291 27.33 30.45 12.89
N GLU A 292 28.64 30.24 13.09
CA GLU A 292 29.42 30.65 14.25
C GLU A 292 29.02 32.06 14.70
N GLN A 293 28.35 32.14 15.86
CA GLN A 293 28.23 33.39 16.58
C GLN A 293 29.62 33.76 17.09
N SER A 294 30.19 34.79 16.50
CA SER A 294 31.41 35.44 16.96
C SER A 294 31.31 35.76 18.45
N VAL A 295 32.26 35.24 19.22
CA VAL A 295 32.47 35.49 20.65
C VAL A 295 32.38 37.00 20.95
N PRO A 296 31.65 37.46 21.98
CA PRO A 296 31.64 38.87 22.33
C PRO A 296 33.04 39.26 22.85
N GLU A 297 33.70 40.13 22.10
CA GLU A 297 34.99 40.71 22.47
C GLU A 297 34.86 41.43 23.82
N HIS A 298 35.58 40.95 24.84
CA HIS A 298 35.53 41.50 26.19
C HIS A 298 36.25 42.85 26.23
N ILE A 299 35.51 43.93 25.96
CA ILE A 299 36.03 45.30 25.97
C ILE A 299 36.61 45.62 27.37
N SER A 300 37.90 45.92 27.42
CA SER A 300 38.59 46.25 28.68
C SER A 300 38.03 47.54 29.31
N SER A 301 38.04 47.61 30.64
CA SER A 301 37.56 48.78 31.41
C SER A 301 38.33 50.07 31.07
N SER A 302 39.58 49.95 30.64
CA SER A 302 40.41 51.05 30.12
C SER A 302 39.88 51.60 28.80
N GLU A 303 39.40 50.75 27.90
CA GLU A 303 38.82 51.14 26.60
C GLU A 303 37.52 51.94 26.80
N LEU A 304 36.67 51.48 27.72
CA LEU A 304 35.44 52.16 28.13
C LEU A 304 35.70 53.52 28.77
N ARG A 305 36.74 53.63 29.61
CA ARG A 305 37.15 54.91 30.22
C ARG A 305 37.64 55.90 29.16
N ARG A 306 38.44 55.44 28.19
CA ARG A 306 38.95 56.27 27.09
C ARG A 306 37.80 56.83 26.22
N ARG A 307 36.81 56.00 25.90
CA ARG A 307 35.62 56.41 25.13
C ARG A 307 34.71 57.39 25.87
N ARG A 308 34.64 57.33 27.20
CA ARG A 308 33.89 58.32 28.00
C ARG A 308 34.58 59.67 28.01
N LEU A 309 35.90 59.70 28.17
CA LEU A 309 36.67 60.96 28.18
C LEU A 309 36.62 61.67 26.82
N ALA A 310 36.61 60.92 25.71
CA ALA A 310 36.47 61.49 24.37
C ALA A 310 35.14 62.22 24.13
N ARG A 311 34.07 61.90 24.88
CA ARG A 311 32.76 62.58 24.75
C ARG A 311 32.68 63.93 25.45
N PHE A 312 33.57 64.21 26.41
CA PHE A 312 33.58 65.48 27.16
C PHE A 312 34.60 66.50 26.63
N GLY A 313 35.35 66.16 25.57
CA GLY A 313 36.42 67.00 25.04
C GLY A 313 36.07 67.91 23.85
N ASN A 314 34.86 67.81 23.27
CA ASN A 314 34.47 68.60 22.10
C ASN A 314 33.31 69.57 22.40
N GLY A 315 33.59 70.56 23.24
CA GLY A 315 32.69 71.67 23.51
C GLY A 315 33.47 72.95 23.78
N TYR A 316 34.01 73.54 22.72
CA TYR A 316 34.35 74.97 22.62
C TYR A 316 33.90 75.45 21.25
#